data_AF-A0A2V6EBV7-F1
#
_entry.id   AF-A0A2V6EBV7-F1
#
_cell.length_a   1.000
_cell.length_b   1.000
_cell.length_c   1.000
_cell.angle_alpha   90.00
_cell.angle_beta   90.00
_cell.angle_gamma   90.00
#
_symmetry.space_group_name_H-M   'P 1'
#
loop_
_entity.id
_entity.type
_entity.pdbx_description
1 polymer ?
#
loop_
_entity_poly.entity_id
_entity_poly.type
_entity_poly.pdbx_seq_one_letter_code
_entity_poly.pdbx_strand_id
1 'polypeptide(L)'
;LENLLSEGQLNHADFLARVDILGALGRTVLISKFGEYYRLAGYLSRYTNRMIGLVMGVPSLIEILDEKYYLNLEGGILEALGRMFKHGLKLYVYPMIEETTGAILSATKVHVAPNLRALFQYLIDNRYIQEIADYRKDFLRIYPATVLAKLKAGDKSWEEMVPPEVAQIIKEREFFGYRAAVAA
;
A
#
# COMPACT_ATOMS: atom_id res chain seq x y z
N LEU A 1 5.43 3.24 -4.78
CA LEU A 1 6.56 3.90 -4.07
C LEU A 1 6.26 5.34 -3.68
N GLU A 2 5.09 5.89 -4.02
CA GLU A 2 4.74 7.30 -3.75
C GLU A 2 4.72 7.64 -2.24
N ASN A 3 4.36 6.70 -1.36
CA ASN A 3 4.44 6.85 0.11
C ASN A 3 5.87 6.91 0.69
N LEU A 4 6.91 6.75 -0.15
CA LEU A 4 8.32 6.95 0.20
C LEU A 4 8.90 8.23 -0.42
N LEU A 5 8.11 8.92 -1.26
CA LEU A 5 8.53 10.09 -2.04
C LEU A 5 7.92 11.40 -1.51
N SER A 6 7.24 11.39 -0.36
CA SER A 6 6.55 12.57 0.18
C SER A 6 7.44 13.79 0.43
N GLU A 7 8.76 13.65 0.39
CA GLU A 7 9.74 14.75 0.50
C GLU A 7 10.80 14.77 -0.62
N GLY A 8 10.51 14.17 -1.79
CA GLY A 8 11.36 14.31 -2.99
C GLY A 8 12.71 13.56 -2.97
N GLN A 9 13.21 13.12 -1.81
CA GLN A 9 14.35 12.21 -1.68
C GLN A 9 14.05 11.05 -0.73
N LEU A 10 14.38 9.83 -1.19
CA LEU A 10 14.25 8.63 -0.38
C LEU A 10 15.33 8.63 0.71
N ASN A 11 14.92 8.75 1.98
CA ASN A 11 15.80 8.50 3.11
C ASN A 11 16.07 6.99 3.21
N HIS A 12 17.28 6.58 2.85
CA HIS A 12 17.68 5.17 2.83
C HIS A 12 17.65 4.54 4.22
N ALA A 13 17.96 5.31 5.26
CA ALA A 13 17.89 4.83 6.64
C ALA A 13 16.44 4.53 7.04
N ASP A 14 15.50 5.43 6.74
CA ASP A 14 14.08 5.21 7.02
C ASP A 14 13.50 4.05 6.20
N PHE A 15 13.98 3.87 4.97
CA PHE A 15 13.59 2.73 4.15
C PHE A 15 14.03 1.40 4.77
N LEU A 16 15.30 1.28 5.18
CA LEU A 16 15.81 0.08 5.83
C LEU A 16 15.19 -0.14 7.22
N ALA A 17 14.90 0.93 7.97
CA ALA A 17 14.20 0.84 9.25
C ALA A 17 12.81 0.19 9.10
N ARG A 18 12.08 0.46 8.01
CA ARG A 18 10.80 -0.21 7.73
C ARG A 18 10.98 -1.70 7.47
N VAL A 19 12.05 -2.09 6.77
CA VAL A 19 12.38 -3.51 6.54
C VAL A 19 12.68 -4.20 7.86
N ASP A 20 13.47 -3.56 8.72
CA ASP A 20 13.80 -4.08 10.05
C ASP A 20 12.57 -4.24 10.95
N ILE A 21 11.67 -3.24 10.96
CA ILE A 21 10.42 -3.32 11.73
C ILE A 21 9.56 -4.49 11.23
N LEU A 22 9.37 -4.61 9.91
CA LEU A 22 8.59 -5.72 9.34
C LEU A 22 9.23 -7.08 9.65
N GLY A 23 10.57 -7.17 9.56
CA GLY A 23 11.31 -8.38 9.91
C GLY A 23 11.17 -8.76 11.39
N ALA A 24 11.26 -7.77 12.29
CA ALA A 24 11.06 -7.96 13.73
C ALA A 24 9.63 -8.38 14.09
N LEU A 25 8.64 -7.99 13.29
CA LEU A 25 7.26 -8.48 13.37
C LEU A 25 7.06 -9.89 12.76
N GLY A 26 8.14 -10.58 12.41
CA GLY A 26 8.10 -11.92 11.82
C GLY A 26 7.58 -11.95 10.37
N ARG A 27 7.58 -10.81 9.66
CA ARG A 27 7.16 -10.74 8.26
C ARG A 27 8.34 -11.02 7.34
N THR A 28 8.13 -11.85 6.33
CA THR A 28 9.08 -11.99 5.23
C THR A 28 9.01 -10.74 4.35
N VAL A 29 10.14 -10.07 4.16
CA VAL A 29 10.23 -8.85 3.36
C VAL A 29 10.95 -9.14 2.05
N LEU A 30 10.33 -8.76 0.94
CA LEU A 30 10.95 -8.74 -0.38
C LEU A 30 11.09 -7.29 -0.84
N ILE A 31 12.31 -6.86 -1.14
CA ILE A 31 12.59 -5.57 -1.77
C ILE A 31 12.70 -5.82 -3.26
N SER A 32 11.93 -5.08 -4.06
CA SER A 32 11.95 -5.18 -5.51
C SER A 32 12.00 -3.81 -6.16
N LYS A 33 12.56 -3.76 -7.37
CA LYS A 33 12.55 -2.57 -8.23
C LYS A 33 11.33 -2.52 -9.17
N PHE A 34 10.33 -3.38 -8.96
CA PHE A 34 9.12 -3.37 -9.79
C PHE A 34 8.23 -2.21 -9.35
N GLY A 35 8.10 -1.20 -10.22
CA GLY A 35 7.15 -0.10 -9.99
C GLY A 35 5.72 -0.56 -10.26
N GLU A 36 5.53 -1.27 -11.37
CA GLU A 36 4.21 -1.67 -11.86
C GLU A 36 3.81 -3.06 -11.34
N TYR A 37 2.58 -3.17 -10.83
CA TYR A 37 2.08 -4.41 -10.21
C TYR A 37 2.05 -5.61 -11.17
N TYR A 38 1.81 -5.40 -12.48
CA TYR A 38 1.85 -6.51 -13.45
C TYR A 38 3.23 -7.16 -13.56
N ARG A 39 4.33 -6.40 -13.33
CA ARG A 39 5.70 -6.94 -13.34
C ARG A 39 5.95 -7.77 -12.09
N LEU A 40 5.50 -7.30 -10.93
CA LEU A 40 5.57 -8.06 -9.68
C LEU A 40 4.77 -9.36 -9.78
N ALA A 41 3.52 -9.29 -10.28
CA ALA A 41 2.68 -10.46 -10.51
C ALA A 41 3.34 -11.47 -11.45
N GLY A 42 3.91 -10.97 -12.57
CA GLY A 42 4.64 -11.80 -13.53
C GLY A 42 5.91 -12.42 -12.96
N TYR A 43 6.60 -11.74 -12.04
CA TYR A 43 7.74 -12.30 -11.31
C TYR A 43 7.31 -13.42 -10.36
N LEU A 44 6.33 -13.17 -9.50
CA LEU A 44 5.86 -14.15 -8.51
C LEU A 44 5.29 -15.41 -9.17
N SER A 45 4.57 -15.24 -10.28
CA SER A 45 3.98 -16.35 -11.04
C SER A 45 5.01 -17.31 -11.66
N ARG A 46 6.29 -16.92 -11.75
CA ARG A 46 7.37 -17.84 -12.20
C ARG A 46 7.72 -18.88 -11.13
N TYR A 47 7.39 -18.61 -9.88
CA TYR A 47 7.80 -19.42 -8.73
C TYR A 47 6.63 -20.15 -8.05
N THR A 48 5.39 -19.91 -8.50
CA THR A 48 4.22 -20.61 -7.99
C THR A 48 3.11 -20.68 -9.03
N ASN A 49 2.38 -21.80 -9.02
CA ASN A 49 1.12 -21.97 -9.76
C ASN A 49 -0.10 -21.87 -8.84
N ARG A 50 0.11 -21.56 -7.55
CA ARG A 50 -0.97 -21.32 -6.59
C ARG A 50 -1.49 -19.89 -6.75
N MET A 51 -2.73 -19.65 -6.29
CA MET A 51 -3.33 -18.33 -6.25
C MET A 51 -2.44 -17.33 -5.49
N ILE A 52 -2.26 -16.14 -6.06
CA ILE A 52 -1.52 -15.02 -5.46
C ILE A 52 -2.54 -13.97 -5.01
N GLY A 53 -2.50 -13.58 -3.74
CA GLY A 53 -3.30 -12.46 -3.21
C GLY A 53 -2.41 -11.25 -2.97
N LEU A 54 -2.76 -10.09 -3.52
CA LEU A 54 -2.13 -8.82 -3.21
C LEU A 54 -3.09 -7.98 -2.36
N VAL A 55 -2.62 -7.54 -1.19
CA VAL A 55 -3.37 -6.66 -0.28
C VAL A 55 -2.90 -5.23 -0.48
N MET A 56 -3.83 -4.29 -0.67
CA MET A 56 -3.52 -2.88 -0.91
C MET A 56 -4.68 -1.97 -0.50
N GLY A 57 -4.46 -0.65 -0.49
CA GLY A 57 -5.52 0.34 -0.31
C GLY A 57 -6.13 0.79 -1.65
N VAL A 58 -7.30 1.43 -1.57
CA VAL A 58 -7.95 2.10 -2.72
C VAL A 58 -7.00 3.01 -3.52
N PRO A 59 -6.09 3.82 -2.92
CA PRO A 59 -5.16 4.65 -3.70
C PRO A 59 -4.31 3.84 -4.69
N SER A 60 -3.79 2.69 -4.27
CA SER A 60 -3.00 1.80 -5.14
C SER A 60 -3.85 1.12 -6.21
N LEU A 61 -5.14 0.85 -5.93
CA LEU A 61 -6.06 0.37 -6.95
C LEU A 61 -6.28 1.44 -8.04
N ILE A 62 -6.43 2.72 -7.64
CA ILE A 62 -6.56 3.83 -8.58
C ILE A 62 -5.30 3.95 -9.46
N GLU A 63 -4.11 3.84 -8.87
CA GLU A 63 -2.84 3.81 -9.62
C GLU A 63 -2.80 2.66 -10.65
N ILE A 64 -3.26 1.46 -10.29
CA ILE A 64 -3.33 0.31 -11.21
C ILE A 64 -4.21 0.59 -12.43
N LEU A 65 -5.25 1.42 -12.26
CA LEU A 65 -6.22 1.77 -13.29
C LEU A 65 -5.80 3.02 -14.09
N ASP A 66 -4.66 3.64 -13.76
CA ASP A 66 -4.16 4.81 -14.47
C ASP A 66 -3.34 4.39 -15.71
N GLU A 67 -3.86 4.70 -16.89
CA GLU A 67 -3.28 4.32 -18.18
C GLU A 67 -1.88 4.90 -18.42
N LYS A 68 -1.50 5.98 -17.71
CA LYS A 68 -0.18 6.61 -17.87
C LYS A 68 0.98 5.65 -17.58
N TYR A 69 0.77 4.64 -16.75
CA TYR A 69 1.79 3.66 -16.39
C TYR A 69 2.00 2.58 -17.47
N TYR A 70 1.19 2.56 -18.53
CA TYR A 70 1.18 1.50 -19.55
C TYR A 70 1.43 2.01 -20.97
N LEU A 71 1.86 3.26 -21.14
CA LEU A 71 2.13 3.88 -22.44
C LEU A 71 3.25 3.18 -23.23
N ASN A 72 4.08 2.38 -22.57
CA ASN A 72 5.17 1.62 -23.16
C ASN A 72 4.79 0.17 -23.55
N LEU A 73 3.53 -0.23 -23.35
CA LEU A 73 3.01 -1.54 -23.74
C LEU A 73 2.17 -1.40 -25.01
N GLU A 74 2.38 -2.28 -25.99
CA GLU A 74 1.65 -2.25 -27.26
C GLU A 74 0.13 -2.38 -27.05
N GLY A 75 -0.29 -3.24 -26.12
CA GLY A 75 -1.70 -3.40 -25.72
C GLY A 75 -2.12 -2.56 -24.51
N GLY A 76 -1.29 -1.61 -24.08
CA GLY A 76 -1.60 -0.67 -22.98
C GLY A 76 -2.09 -1.34 -21.69
N ILE A 77 -3.13 -0.76 -21.09
CA ILE A 77 -3.72 -1.25 -19.84
C ILE A 77 -4.31 -2.67 -19.97
N LEU A 78 -4.87 -3.04 -21.12
CA LEU A 78 -5.42 -4.37 -21.33
C LEU A 78 -4.33 -5.44 -21.28
N GLU A 79 -3.18 -5.18 -21.90
CA GLU A 79 -2.01 -6.05 -21.81
C GLU A 79 -1.49 -6.15 -20.36
N ALA A 80 -1.39 -5.02 -19.66
CA ALA A 80 -0.93 -4.98 -18.27
C ALA A 80 -1.83 -5.80 -17.34
N LEU A 81 -3.14 -5.57 -17.37
CA LEU A 81 -4.09 -6.26 -16.49
C LEU A 81 -4.24 -7.75 -16.88
N GLY A 82 -4.19 -8.08 -18.18
CA GLY A 82 -4.18 -9.47 -18.64
C GLY A 82 -2.96 -10.24 -18.13
N ARG A 83 -1.78 -9.60 -18.09
CA ARG A 83 -0.56 -10.17 -17.48
C ARG A 83 -0.69 -10.28 -15.97
N MET A 84 -1.26 -9.27 -15.32
CA MET A 84 -1.36 -9.18 -13.86
C MET A 84 -2.29 -10.24 -13.28
N PHE A 85 -3.48 -10.42 -13.86
CA PHE A 85 -4.51 -11.32 -13.36
C PHE A 85 -4.35 -12.78 -13.84
N LYS A 86 -3.25 -13.07 -14.53
CA LYS A 86 -2.88 -14.43 -14.91
C LYS A 86 -2.77 -15.33 -13.67
N HIS A 87 -3.05 -16.61 -13.84
CA HIS A 87 -2.99 -17.63 -12.78
C HIS A 87 -3.87 -17.33 -11.55
N GLY A 88 -4.94 -16.56 -11.76
CA GLY A 88 -5.96 -16.31 -10.74
C GLY A 88 -5.51 -15.38 -9.62
N LEU A 89 -4.55 -14.47 -9.90
CA LEU A 89 -4.18 -13.43 -8.94
C LEU A 89 -5.41 -12.62 -8.53
N LYS A 90 -5.48 -12.24 -7.25
CA LYS A 90 -6.56 -11.42 -6.70
C LYS A 90 -6.04 -10.21 -5.95
N LEU A 91 -6.73 -9.10 -6.11
CA LEU A 91 -6.57 -7.91 -5.28
C LEU A 91 -7.55 -7.96 -4.11
N TYR A 92 -7.03 -7.71 -2.92
CA TYR A 92 -7.78 -7.51 -1.69
C TYR A 92 -7.60 -6.06 -1.27
N VAL A 93 -8.66 -5.27 -1.41
CA VAL A 93 -8.58 -3.82 -1.38
C VAL A 93 -9.21 -3.28 -0.11
N TYR A 94 -8.39 -2.64 0.71
CA TYR A 94 -8.77 -1.95 1.92
C TYR A 94 -9.36 -0.57 1.57
N PRO A 95 -10.49 -0.19 2.18
CA PRO A 95 -11.14 1.08 1.87
C PRO A 95 -10.31 2.27 2.35
N MET A 96 -10.70 3.46 1.91
CA MET A 96 -10.15 4.73 2.39
C MET A 96 -11.26 5.69 2.82
N ILE A 97 -10.90 6.72 3.57
CA ILE A 97 -11.77 7.89 3.77
C ILE A 97 -11.43 8.90 2.68
N GLU A 98 -12.45 9.36 1.97
CA GLU A 98 -12.33 10.45 1.02
C GLU A 98 -12.22 11.77 1.80
N GLU A 99 -11.15 12.53 1.57
CA GLU A 99 -10.82 13.72 2.38
C GLU A 99 -11.86 14.84 2.24
N THR A 100 -12.48 14.97 1.07
CA THR A 100 -13.44 16.04 0.77
C THR A 100 -14.81 15.79 1.39
N THR A 101 -15.29 14.54 1.39
CA THR A 101 -16.64 14.19 1.83
C THR A 101 -16.66 13.51 3.20
N GLY A 102 -15.53 12.98 3.66
CA GLY A 102 -15.44 12.11 4.83
C GLY A 102 -16.09 10.73 4.63
N ALA A 103 -16.56 10.43 3.41
CA ALA A 103 -17.20 9.17 3.09
C ALA A 103 -16.17 8.03 3.00
N ILE A 104 -16.61 6.80 3.29
CA ILE A 104 -15.79 5.62 3.07
C ILE A 104 -15.91 5.23 1.59
N LEU A 105 -14.78 5.30 0.90
CA LEU A 105 -14.61 4.83 -0.47
C LEU A 105 -14.08 3.41 -0.44
N SER A 106 -14.87 2.48 -0.98
CA SER A 106 -14.53 1.07 -1.14
C SER A 106 -14.14 0.78 -2.60
N ALA A 107 -13.57 -0.39 -2.87
CA ALA A 107 -13.05 -0.73 -4.19
C ALA A 107 -14.13 -0.64 -5.28
N THR A 108 -15.33 -1.17 -5.06
CA THR A 108 -16.39 -1.18 -6.09
C THR A 108 -17.00 0.20 -6.35
N LYS A 109 -16.71 1.18 -5.48
CA LYS A 109 -17.19 2.57 -5.60
C LYS A 109 -16.16 3.51 -6.22
N VAL A 110 -14.98 3.00 -6.59
CA VAL A 110 -13.95 3.78 -7.26
C VAL A 110 -14.47 4.28 -8.61
N HIS A 111 -14.35 5.58 -8.83
CA HIS A 111 -14.67 6.19 -10.12
C HIS A 111 -13.49 6.00 -11.07
N VAL A 112 -13.73 5.27 -12.17
CA VAL A 112 -12.75 5.06 -13.23
C VAL A 112 -13.10 5.90 -14.47
N ALA A 113 -12.09 6.13 -15.32
CA ALA A 113 -12.28 6.79 -16.61
C ALA A 113 -13.38 6.09 -17.44
N PRO A 114 -14.20 6.83 -18.22
CA PRO A 114 -15.34 6.26 -18.93
C PRO A 114 -15.01 5.04 -19.81
N ASN A 115 -13.85 5.06 -20.47
CA ASN A 115 -13.33 3.97 -21.31
C ASN A 115 -12.96 2.70 -20.52
N LEU A 116 -12.67 2.82 -19.22
CA LEU A 116 -12.27 1.69 -18.37
C LEU A 116 -13.44 1.06 -17.60
N ARG A 117 -14.63 1.66 -17.62
CA ARG A 117 -15.78 1.20 -16.81
C ARG A 117 -16.12 -0.28 -17.04
N ALA A 118 -16.21 -0.71 -18.29
CA ALA A 118 -16.54 -2.10 -18.63
C ALA A 118 -15.45 -3.07 -18.17
N LEU A 119 -14.17 -2.69 -18.34
CA LEU A 119 -13.03 -3.48 -17.89
C LEU A 119 -13.01 -3.60 -16.36
N PHE A 120 -13.23 -2.48 -15.66
CA PHE A 120 -13.26 -2.46 -14.21
C PHE A 120 -14.41 -3.31 -13.66
N GLN A 121 -15.61 -3.17 -14.23
CA GLN A 121 -16.76 -3.98 -13.86
C GLN A 121 -16.48 -5.48 -14.08
N TYR A 122 -15.87 -5.85 -15.20
CA TYR A 122 -15.43 -7.23 -15.44
C TYR A 122 -14.50 -7.74 -14.34
N LEU A 123 -13.55 -6.94 -13.86
CA LEU A 123 -12.64 -7.35 -12.78
C LEU A 123 -13.35 -7.53 -11.44
N ILE A 124 -14.34 -6.69 -11.12
CA ILE A 124 -15.19 -6.84 -9.93
C ILE A 124 -16.04 -8.11 -10.05
N ASP A 125 -16.81 -8.26 -11.13
CA ASP A 125 -17.78 -9.34 -11.32
C ASP A 125 -17.12 -10.73 -11.29
N ASN A 126 -15.90 -10.81 -11.82
CA ASN A 126 -15.11 -12.05 -11.83
C ASN A 126 -14.28 -12.26 -10.55
N ARG A 127 -14.43 -11.39 -9.53
CA ARG A 127 -13.74 -11.47 -8.23
C ARG A 127 -12.22 -11.43 -8.34
N TYR A 128 -11.70 -10.73 -9.36
CA TYR A 128 -10.28 -10.36 -9.43
C TYR A 128 -9.95 -9.26 -8.43
N ILE A 129 -10.93 -8.43 -8.09
CA ILE A 129 -10.84 -7.39 -7.07
C ILE A 129 -11.91 -7.69 -6.02
N GLN A 130 -11.49 -7.79 -4.77
CA GLN A 130 -12.36 -8.06 -3.62
C GLN A 130 -12.10 -7.02 -2.53
N GLU A 131 -13.17 -6.55 -1.91
CA GLU A 131 -13.08 -5.60 -0.80
C GLU A 131 -12.71 -6.33 0.50
N ILE A 132 -11.89 -5.68 1.31
CA ILE A 132 -11.72 -6.07 2.71
C ILE A 132 -12.85 -5.38 3.48
N ALA A 133 -13.92 -6.13 3.76
CA ALA A 133 -15.11 -5.62 4.44
C ALA A 133 -15.01 -5.66 5.98
N ASP A 134 -14.20 -6.57 6.53
CA ASP A 134 -13.94 -6.66 7.96
C ASP A 134 -12.70 -5.85 8.33
N TYR A 135 -12.92 -4.62 8.79
CA TYR A 135 -11.86 -3.69 9.13
C TYR A 135 -12.26 -2.74 10.25
N ARG A 136 -11.24 -2.20 10.93
CA ARG A 136 -11.42 -1.18 11.97
C ARG A 136 -11.44 0.21 11.35
N LYS A 137 -12.58 0.89 11.47
CA LYS A 137 -12.75 2.27 10.96
C LYS A 137 -11.75 3.25 11.55
N ASP A 138 -11.37 3.08 12.82
CA ASP A 138 -10.41 3.95 13.50
C ASP A 138 -9.03 3.94 12.81
N PHE A 139 -8.66 2.81 12.20
CA PHE A 139 -7.38 2.67 11.49
C PHE A 139 -7.35 3.42 10.15
N LEU A 140 -8.51 3.75 9.58
CA LEU A 140 -8.57 4.52 8.33
C LEU A 140 -8.05 5.96 8.49
N ARG A 141 -7.93 6.45 9.73
CA ARG A 141 -7.45 7.80 10.05
C ARG A 141 -5.98 7.82 10.47
N ILE A 142 -5.29 6.69 10.40
CA ILE A 142 -3.87 6.59 10.74
C ILE A 142 -3.06 6.82 9.45
N TYR A 143 -2.42 7.98 9.37
CA TYR A 143 -1.59 8.36 8.23
C TYR A 143 -0.10 8.39 8.62
N PRO A 144 0.80 7.75 7.83
CA PRO A 144 2.22 7.72 8.14
C PRO A 144 2.85 9.10 8.38
N ALA A 145 2.46 10.11 7.60
CA ALA A 145 2.95 11.48 7.75
C ALA A 145 2.58 12.09 9.12
N THR A 146 1.35 11.85 9.58
CA THR A 146 0.88 12.29 10.90
C THR A 146 1.62 11.60 12.03
N VAL A 147 1.81 10.27 11.93
CA VAL A 147 2.58 9.49 12.93
C VAL A 147 4.02 10.01 13.01
N LEU A 148 4.66 10.22 11.85
CA LEU A 148 6.03 10.72 11.77
C LEU A 148 6.18 12.14 12.33
N ALA A 149 5.22 13.03 12.05
CA ALA A 149 5.21 14.39 12.59
C ALA A 149 5.11 14.40 14.12
N LYS A 150 4.20 13.57 14.69
CA LYS A 150 4.05 13.42 16.14
C LYS A 150 5.30 12.85 16.79
N LEU A 151 5.89 11.81 16.19
CA LEU A 151 7.15 11.20 16.63
C LEU A 151 8.28 12.24 16.68
N LYS A 152 8.48 13.02 15.61
CA LYS A 152 9.51 14.06 15.54
C LYS A 152 9.27 15.22 16.52
N ALA A 153 8.01 15.50 16.85
CA ALA A 153 7.63 16.51 17.83
C ALA A 153 7.75 16.04 19.29
N GLY A 154 8.08 14.76 19.54
CA GLY A 154 8.11 14.18 20.89
C GLY A 154 6.72 13.92 21.50
N ASP A 155 5.65 14.00 20.70
CA ASP A 155 4.27 13.76 21.13
C ASP A 155 3.99 12.26 21.27
N LYS A 156 3.95 11.75 22.51
CA LYS A 156 3.76 10.32 22.81
C LYS A 156 2.48 9.69 22.26
N SER A 157 1.49 10.47 21.81
CA SER A 157 0.27 9.92 21.21
C SER A 157 0.51 9.11 19.93
N TRP A 158 1.69 9.23 19.28
CA TRP A 158 2.04 8.36 18.14
C TRP A 158 2.13 6.88 18.52
N GLU A 159 2.42 6.57 19.78
CA GLU A 159 2.60 5.19 20.26
C GLU A 159 1.29 4.39 20.17
N GLU A 160 0.15 5.05 20.33
CA GLU A 160 -1.19 4.44 20.21
C GLU A 160 -1.61 4.21 18.74
N MET A 161 -0.88 4.81 17.78
CA MET A 161 -1.18 4.74 16.35
C MET A 161 -0.48 3.56 15.65
N VAL A 162 0.36 2.83 16.36
CA VAL A 162 1.11 1.68 15.83
C VAL A 162 0.99 0.49 16.80
N PRO A 163 1.23 -0.75 16.35
CA PRO A 163 1.32 -1.88 17.27
C PRO A 163 2.37 -1.63 18.36
N PRO A 164 2.14 -2.09 19.61
CA PRO A 164 3.07 -1.86 20.72
C PRO A 164 4.49 -2.34 20.43
N GLU A 165 4.64 -3.45 19.72
CA GLU A 165 5.94 -3.99 19.33
C GLU A 165 6.68 -3.04 18.39
N VAL A 166 5.96 -2.36 17.49
CA VAL A 166 6.54 -1.36 16.59
C VAL A 166 7.00 -0.13 17.37
N ALA A 167 6.20 0.35 18.32
CA ALA A 167 6.59 1.48 19.16
C ALA A 167 7.85 1.18 19.97
N GLN A 168 7.98 -0.05 20.51
CA GLN A 168 9.18 -0.49 21.20
C GLN A 168 10.40 -0.49 20.29
N ILE A 169 10.32 -1.10 19.10
CA ILE A 169 11.45 -1.17 18.15
C ILE A 169 11.90 0.23 17.74
N ILE A 170 10.96 1.14 17.46
CA ILE A 170 11.26 2.52 17.07
C ILE A 170 12.04 3.24 18.17
N LYS A 171 11.66 3.05 19.44
CA LYS A 171 12.34 3.67 20.59
C LYS A 171 13.73 3.09 20.82
N GLU A 172 13.86 1.76 20.81
CA GLU A 172 15.11 1.06 21.08
C GLU A 172 16.17 1.33 20.01
N ARG A 173 15.75 1.49 18.75
CA ARG A 173 16.66 1.70 17.61
C ARG A 173 16.71 3.14 17.11
N GLU A 174 16.04 4.06 17.82
CA GLU A 174 15.97 5.48 17.47
C GLU A 174 15.55 5.75 16.02
N PHE A 175 14.67 4.89 15.48
CA PHE A 175 14.24 4.97 14.09
C PHE A 175 13.42 6.23 13.80
N PHE A 176 13.44 6.67 12.53
CA PHE A 176 12.68 7.81 12.02
C PHE A 176 12.98 9.15 12.73
N GLY A 177 14.17 9.25 13.35
CA GLY A 177 14.58 10.43 14.09
C GLY A 177 13.98 10.54 15.49
N TYR A 178 13.54 9.42 16.08
CA TYR A 178 13.11 9.39 17.47
C TYR A 178 14.25 9.87 18.38
N ARG A 179 13.93 10.81 19.28
CA ARG A 179 14.84 11.29 20.31
C ARG A 179 14.20 11.02 21.65
N ALA A 180 14.90 10.29 22.51
CA ALA A 180 14.47 10.14 23.89
C ALA A 180 14.32 11.54 24.52
N ALA A 181 13.24 11.75 25.27
CA ALA A 181 13.10 12.97 26.05
C ALA A 181 14.28 13.01 27.03
N VAL A 182 15.18 13.98 26.85
CA VAL A 182 16.26 14.23 27.81
C VAL A 182 15.57 14.60 29.11
N ALA A 183 15.71 13.75 30.13
CA ALA A 183 15.22 14.07 31.46
C ALA A 183 15.94 15.36 31.91
N ALA A 184 15.16 16.42 32.15
CA ALA A 184 15.64 17.66 32.74
C ALA A 184 15.91 17.47 34.24
#